data_AF-A0AAX0S748-F1
#
_entry.id   AF-A0AAX0S748-F1
#
_cell.length_a   1.000
_cell.length_b   1.000
_cell.length_c   1.000
_cell.angle_alpha   90.00
_cell.angle_beta   90.00
_cell.angle_gamma   90.00
#
_symmetry.space_group_name_H-M   'P 1'
#
loop_
_entity.id
_entity.type
_entity.pdbx_description
1 polymer ?
#
loop_
_entity_poly.entity_id
_entity_poly.type
_entity_poly.pdbx_seq_one_letter_code
_entity_poly.pdbx_strand_id
1 'polypeptide(L)' 'MLSNIGFPGLILIFLLALIIFGPKKLPQIGRAVGTSLREFKDATRGITDEIQEEFKEDVQAARKESVK' A
#
# COMPACT_ATOMS: atom_id res chain seq x y z
N MET A 1 -0.06 31.87 -11.90
CA MET A 1 -1.55 31.96 -11.96
C MET A 1 -2.23 30.66 -11.55
N LEU A 2 -1.69 29.48 -11.87
CA LEU A 2 -2.25 28.18 -11.43
C LEU A 2 -1.94 27.82 -9.96
N SER A 3 -0.85 28.32 -9.36
CA SER A 3 -0.49 28.02 -7.96
C SER A 3 -1.42 28.64 -6.91
N ASN A 4 -2.26 29.60 -7.29
CA ASN A 4 -3.29 30.19 -6.41
C ASN A 4 -4.61 29.40 -6.41
N ILE A 5 -4.70 28.34 -7.21
CA ILE A 5 -5.95 27.58 -7.37
C ILE A 5 -6.19 26.65 -6.18
N GLY A 6 -5.13 26.28 -5.44
CA GLY A 6 -5.22 25.64 -4.12
C GLY A 6 -6.21 24.48 -4.02
N PHE A 7 -6.71 24.26 -2.80
CA PHE A 7 -7.78 23.31 -2.54
C PHE A 7 -9.09 23.61 -3.31
N PRO A 8 -9.51 24.88 -3.51
CA PRO A 8 -10.74 25.21 -4.23
C PRO A 8 -10.81 24.70 -5.67
N GLY A 9 -9.74 24.79 -6.45
CA GLY A 9 -9.80 24.28 -7.82
C GLY A 9 -9.64 22.78 -7.94
N LEU A 10 -9.02 22.12 -6.96
CA LEU A 10 -9.06 20.67 -6.88
C LEU A 10 -10.51 20.19 -6.70
N ILE A 11 -11.30 20.87 -5.86
CA ILE A 11 -12.74 20.60 -5.70
C ILE A 11 -13.49 20.80 -7.03
N LEU A 12 -13.19 21.86 -7.79
CA LEU A 12 -13.83 22.12 -9.08
C LEU A 12 -13.57 20.99 -10.09
N ILE A 13 -12.32 20.55 -10.21
CA ILE A 13 -11.94 19.42 -11.07
C ILE A 13 -12.60 18.13 -10.58
N PHE A 14 -12.65 17.92 -9.26
CA PHE A 14 -13.30 16.77 -8.67
C PHE A 14 -14.80 16.76 -8.98
N LEU A 15 -15.48 17.90 -8.90
CA LEU A 15 -16.89 18.02 -9.29
C LEU A 15 -17.12 17.64 -10.75
N LEU A 16 -16.29 18.11 -11.68
CA LEU A 16 -16.38 17.70 -13.09
C LEU A 16 -16.18 16.18 -13.25
N ALA A 17 -15.16 15.63 -12.60
CA ALA A 17 -14.91 14.19 -12.61
C ALA A 17 -16.10 13.42 -12.02
N LEU A 18 -16.73 13.93 -10.97
CA LEU A 18 -17.92 13.36 -10.35
C LEU A 18 -19.15 13.42 -11.25
N ILE A 19 -19.28 14.42 -12.11
CA ILE A 19 -20.37 14.47 -13.10
C ILE A 19 -20.17 13.39 -14.17
N ILE A 20 -18.93 13.21 -14.65
CA ILE A 20 -18.60 12.24 -15.70
C ILE A 20 -18.66 10.81 -15.17
N PHE A 21 -18.00 10.54 -14.04
CA PHE A 21 -17.87 9.19 -13.48
C PHE A 21 -18.98 8.86 -12.47
N GLY A 22 -19.59 9.85 -11.81
CA GLY A 22 -20.57 9.66 -10.76
C GLY A 22 -19.96 9.53 -9.35
N PRO A 23 -20.60 10.11 -8.30
CA PRO A 23 -20.10 10.08 -6.92
C PRO A 23 -20.07 8.70 -6.27
N LYS A 24 -20.78 7.72 -6.83
CA LYS A 24 -20.76 6.33 -6.33
C LYS A 24 -19.57 5.53 -6.88
N LYS A 25 -19.03 5.89 -8.05
CA LYS A 25 -17.94 5.10 -8.68
C LYS A 25 -16.59 5.32 -7.99
N LEU A 26 -16.26 6.55 -7.60
CA LEU A 26 -14.97 6.83 -6.93
C LEU A 26 -14.82 6.04 -5.61
N PRO A 27 -15.80 6.03 -4.67
CA PRO A 27 -15.71 5.21 -3.47
C PRO A 27 -15.67 3.70 -3.76
N GLN A 28 -16.37 3.24 -4.80
CA GLN A 28 -16.40 1.83 -5.18
C GLN A 28 -15.01 1.37 -5.67
N ILE A 29 -14.38 2.16 -6.53
CA ILE A 29 -13.01 1.91 -7.01
C ILE A 29 -12.01 2.00 -5.84
N GLY A 30 -12.13 3.03 -5.00
CA GLY A 30 -11.28 3.18 -3.82
C GLY A 30 -11.38 2.01 -2.85
N ARG A 31 -12.58 1.44 -2.63
CA ARG A 31 -12.77 0.23 -1.82
C ARG A 31 -12.11 -0.99 -2.47
N ALA A 32 -12.28 -1.19 -3.77
CA ALA A 32 -11.67 -2.32 -4.48
C ALA A 32 -10.14 -2.26 -4.44
N VAL A 33 -9.56 -1.09 -4.76
CA VAL A 33 -8.11 -0.86 -4.70
C VAL A 33 -7.60 -0.93 -3.26
N GLY A 34 -8.33 -0.38 -2.30
CA GLY A 34 -7.96 -0.42 -0.88
C GLY A 34 -7.91 -1.83 -0.32
N THR A 35 -8.90 -2.68 -0.66
CA THR A 35 -8.89 -4.10 -0.28
C THR A 35 -7.71 -4.83 -0.92
N SER A 36 -7.50 -4.63 -2.23
CA SER A 36 -6.37 -5.25 -2.94
C SER A 36 -5.01 -4.83 -2.36
N LEU A 37 -4.83 -3.54 -2.05
CA LEU A 37 -3.60 -3.03 -1.46
C LEU A 37 -3.39 -3.57 -0.03
N ARG A 38 -4.48 -3.73 0.74
CA ARG A 38 -4.42 -4.32 2.08
C ARG A 38 -3.98 -5.78 2.01
N GLU A 39 -4.62 -6.58 1.15
CA GLU A 39 -4.26 -7.99 0.95
C GLU A 39 -2.83 -8.14 0.45
N PHE A 40 -2.41 -7.30 -0.50
CA PHE A 40 -1.02 -7.28 -0.99
C PHE A 40 -0.02 -6.96 0.12
N LYS A 41 -0.31 -5.96 0.95
CA LYS A 41 0.53 -5.58 2.10
C LYS A 41 0.58 -6.68 3.15
N ASP A 42 -0.53 -7.34 3.44
CA ASP A 42 -0.60 -8.42 4.41
C ASP A 42 0.17 -9.66 3.89
N ALA A 43 0.06 -10.01 2.61
CA ALA A 43 0.84 -11.08 1.98
C ALA A 43 2.35 -10.77 1.96
N THR A 44 2.72 -9.54 1.62
CA THR A 44 4.13 -9.11 1.60
C THR A 44 4.76 -9.17 2.99
N ARG A 45 3.98 -8.84 4.05
CA ARG A 45 4.44 -8.96 5.44
C ARG A 45 4.72 -10.41 5.82
N GLY A 46 3.81 -11.33 5.53
CA GLY A 46 4.01 -12.76 5.83
C GLY A 46 5.30 -13.29 5.22
N ILE A 47 5.55 -12.99 3.93
CA ILE A 47 6.78 -13.39 3.24
C ILE A 47 8.02 -12.76 3.87
N THR A 48 7.95 -11.47 4.25
CA THR A 48 9.09 -10.78 4.89
C THR A 48 9.42 -11.40 6.24
N ASP A 49 8.41 -11.74 7.04
CA ASP A 49 8.58 -12.32 8.36
C ASP A 49 9.15 -13.75 8.26
N GLU A 50 8.66 -14.57 7.33
CA GLU A 50 9.20 -15.91 7.04
C GLU A 50 10.68 -15.87 6.63
N ILE A 51 11.04 -14.99 5.69
CA ILE A 51 12.45 -14.84 5.26
C ILE A 51 13.32 -14.37 6.43
N GLN A 52 12.82 -13.48 7.30
CA GLN A 52 13.58 -13.04 8.46
C GLN A 52 13.78 -14.12 9.51
N GLU A 53 12.81 -15.02 9.71
CA GLU A 53 12.96 -16.16 10.61
C GLU A 53 13.96 -17.18 10.06
N GLU A 54 13.84 -17.56 8.78
CA GLU A 54 14.78 -18.48 8.12
C GLU A 54 16.23 -17.95 8.17
N PHE A 55 16.42 -16.66 7.85
CA PHE A 55 17.75 -16.03 7.90
C PHE A 55 18.32 -15.95 9.32
N LYS A 56 17.46 -15.78 10.35
CA LYS A 56 17.90 -15.80 11.76
C LYS A 56 18.27 -17.20 12.23
N GLU A 57 17.61 -18.23 11.75
CA GLU A 57 17.94 -19.62 12.07
C GLU A 57 19.27 -20.04 11.43
N ASP A 58 19.47 -19.71 10.15
CA ASP A 58 20.72 -20.00 9.42
C ASP A 58 21.93 -19.31 10.05
N VAL A 59 21.80 -18.03 10.41
CA VAL A 59 22.88 -17.27 11.07
C VAL A 59 23.20 -17.83 12.46
N GLN A 60 22.19 -18.31 13.19
CA GLN A 60 22.40 -18.93 14.51
C GLN A 60 23.00 -20.33 14.41
N ALA A 61 22.65 -21.11 13.39
CA ALA A 61 23.25 -22.41 13.11
C ALA A 61 24.74 -22.27 12.76
N ALA A 62 25.09 -21.36 11.85
CA ALA A 62 26.48 -21.08 11.46
C ALA A 62 27.33 -20.53 12.63
N ARG A 63 26.72 -19.75 13.53
CA ARG A 63 27.42 -19.25 14.73
C ARG A 63 27.66 -20.33 15.80
N LYS A 64 26.79 -21.34 15.90
CA LYS A 64 26.99 -22.46 16.83
C LYS A 64 28.07 -23.43 16.37
N GLU A 65 28.21 -23.61 15.05
CA GLU A 65 29.21 -24.49 14.46
C GLU A 65 30.64 -23.92 14.51
N SER A 66 30.79 -22.59 14.53
CA SER A 66 32.09 -21.91 14.62
C SER A 66 32.67 -21.78 16.05
N VAL A 67 31.88 -22.08 17.08
CA VAL A 67 32.30 -22.00 18.50
C VAL A 67 32.59 -23.40 19.09
N LYS A 68 32.32 -24.47 18.35
CA LYS A 68 32.59 -25.86 18.73
C LYS A 68 33.91 -26.35 18.13
#